data_AF-A0A6L5R2B8-F1
#
_entry.id   AF-A0A6L5R2B8-F1
#
_cell.length_a   1.000
_cell.length_b   1.000
_cell.length_c   1.000
_cell.angle_alpha   90.00
_cell.angle_beta   90.00
_cell.angle_gamma   90.00
#
_symmetry.space_group_name_H-M   'P 1'
#
loop_
_entity.id
_entity.type
_entity.pdbx_description
1 polymer ?
#
loop_
_entity_poly.entity_id
_entity_poly.type
_entity_poly.pdbx_seq_one_letter_code
_entity_poly.pdbx_strand_id
1 'polypeptide(L)'
;MITLSWLLLIALAGGVLAIVDGIWRLRARGGSTVIGIIEIIVAGLFVLSLFLTGIPFGSLVLGIATLVVLVVALIMRGRLGMTLTIIALVLVAIWIVLENRWLVIPGINS
;
A
#
# COMPACT_ATOMS: atom_id res chain seq x y z
N MET A 1 1.62 3.27 22.30
CA MET A 1 1.54 1.81 22.41
C MET A 1 0.94 1.28 21.12
N ILE A 2 1.60 0.35 20.43
CA ILE A 2 1.09 -0.24 19.19
C ILE A 2 0.38 -1.53 19.57
N THR A 3 -0.93 -1.57 19.36
CA THR A 3 -1.73 -2.75 19.61
C THR A 3 -1.80 -3.56 18.32
N LEU A 4 -1.45 -4.84 18.38
CA LEU A 4 -1.57 -5.72 17.22
C LEU A 4 -3.05 -5.95 16.93
N SER A 5 -3.51 -5.49 15.77
CA SER A 5 -4.90 -5.63 15.31
C SER A 5 -4.94 -6.21 13.90
N TRP A 6 -6.07 -6.82 13.54
CA TRP A 6 -6.30 -7.30 12.17
C TRP A 6 -6.19 -6.17 11.16
N LEU A 7 -6.68 -4.97 11.51
CA LEU A 7 -6.59 -3.79 10.68
C LEU A 7 -5.13 -3.39 10.40
N LEU A 8 -4.28 -3.39 11.43
CA LEU A 8 -2.85 -3.12 11.28
C LEU A 8 -2.16 -4.18 10.41
N LEU A 9 -2.52 -5.46 10.54
CA LEU A 9 -1.97 -6.54 9.72
C LEU A 9 -2.32 -6.40 8.24
N ILE A 10 -3.56 -6.00 7.92
CA ILE A 10 -3.99 -5.75 6.54
C ILE A 10 -3.20 -4.58 5.94
N ALA A 11 -3.06 -3.48 6.70
CA ALA A 11 -2.27 -2.32 6.28
C ALA A 11 -0.81 -2.71 6.00
N LEU A 12 -0.19 -3.45 6.92
CA LEU A 12 1.19 -3.92 6.80
C LEU A 12 1.38 -4.84 5.60
N ALA A 13 0.51 -5.81 5.43
CA ALA A 13 0.59 -6.74 4.30
C ALA A 13 0.46 -5.98 2.96
N GLY A 14 -0.52 -5.08 2.84
CA GLY A 14 -0.69 -4.25 1.65
C GLY A 14 0.52 -3.36 1.37
N GLY A 15 1.02 -2.65 2.38
CA GLY A 15 2.17 -1.76 2.25
C GLY A 15 3.48 -2.49 1.92
N VAL A 16 3.76 -3.62 2.58
CA VAL A 16 4.96 -4.43 2.30
C VAL A 16 4.90 -5.02 0.90
N LEU A 17 3.75 -5.54 0.46
CA LEU A 17 3.61 -6.05 -0.90
C LEU A 17 3.81 -4.95 -1.96
N ALA A 18 3.33 -3.73 -1.71
CA ALA A 18 3.58 -2.58 -2.57
C ALA A 18 5.08 -2.23 -2.66
N ILE A 19 5.82 -2.28 -1.54
CA ILE A 19 7.28 -2.10 -1.54
C ILE A 19 7.96 -3.20 -2.38
N VAL A 20 7.56 -4.45 -2.19
CA VAL A 20 8.12 -5.59 -2.94
C VAL A 20 7.85 -5.45 -4.44
N ASP A 21 6.63 -5.08 -4.85
CA ASP A 21 6.31 -4.86 -6.26
C ASP A 21 7.13 -3.71 -6.86
N GLY A 22 7.26 -2.60 -6.14
CA GLY A 22 8.12 -1.48 -6.54
C GLY A 22 9.58 -1.91 -6.74
N ILE A 23 10.15 -2.69 -5.81
CA ILE A 23 11.52 -3.22 -5.93
C ILE A 23 11.66 -4.12 -7.16
N TRP A 24 10.70 -5.01 -7.40
CA TRP A 24 10.72 -5.90 -8.57
C TRP A 24 10.58 -5.11 -9.88
N ARG A 25 9.78 -4.05 -9.88
CA ARG A 25 9.63 -3.14 -11.02
C ARG A 25 10.93 -2.43 -11.37
N LEU A 26 11.70 -1.99 -10.37
CA LEU A 26 13.03 -1.40 -10.59
C LEU A 26 14.03 -2.39 -11.18
N ARG A 27 13.88 -3.69 -10.88
CA ARG A 27 14.77 -4.76 -11.37
C ARG A 27 14.39 -5.27 -12.76
N ALA A 28 13.16 -5.05 -13.21
CA ALA A 28 12.68 -5.52 -14.50
C ALA A 28 13.29 -4.69 -15.65
N ARG A 29 13.91 -5.37 -16.63
CA ARG A 29 14.41 -4.71 -17.85
C ARG A 29 13.23 -4.14 -18.65
N GLY A 30 13.19 -2.82 -18.83
CA GLY A 30 12.09 -2.12 -19.49
C GLY A 30 10.93 -1.70 -18.57
N GLY A 31 11.06 -1.88 -17.25
CA GLY A 31 10.11 -1.33 -16.28
C GLY A 31 10.20 0.19 -16.18
N SER A 32 9.10 0.85 -15.81
CA SER A 32 9.11 2.29 -15.51
C SER A 32 9.83 2.55 -14.18
N THR A 33 11.13 2.87 -14.27
CA THR A 33 12.01 3.15 -13.13
C THR A 33 11.44 4.24 -12.23
N VAL A 34 10.86 5.29 -12.82
CA VAL A 34 10.29 6.42 -12.08
C VAL A 34 9.12 5.98 -11.22
N ILE A 35 8.21 5.17 -11.76
CA ILE A 35 7.05 4.67 -11.01
C ILE A 35 7.51 3.76 -9.87
N GLY A 36 8.48 2.88 -10.12
CA GLY A 36 9.02 2.00 -9.08
C GLY A 36 9.64 2.78 -7.90
N ILE A 37 10.34 3.89 -8.17
CA ILE A 37 10.90 4.74 -7.12
C ILE A 37 9.77 5.38 -6.30
N ILE A 38 8.78 5.98 -6.98
CA ILE A 38 7.64 6.63 -6.31
C ILE A 38 6.87 5.61 -5.47
N GLU A 39 6.62 4.42 -6.01
CA GLU A 39 5.92 3.32 -5.34
C GLU A 39 6.62 2.93 -4.04
N ILE A 40 7.94 2.72 -4.07
CA ILE A 40 8.71 2.37 -2.88
C ILE A 40 8.67 3.49 -1.84
N ILE A 41 8.85 4.75 -2.26
CA ILE A 41 8.86 5.88 -1.33
C ILE A 41 7.50 6.04 -0.68
N VAL A 42 6.42 6.07 -1.47
CA VAL A 42 5.07 6.29 -0.96
C VAL A 42 4.62 5.12 -0.09
N ALA A 43 4.85 3.87 -0.52
CA ALA A 43 4.53 2.69 0.27
C ALA A 43 5.39 2.60 1.55
N GLY A 44 6.67 2.97 1.47
CA GLY A 44 7.56 3.04 2.62
C GLY A 44 7.11 4.06 3.65
N LEU A 45 6.75 5.27 3.21
CA LEU A 45 6.17 6.30 4.08
C LEU A 45 4.85 5.84 4.68
N PHE A 46 3.98 5.19 3.90
CA PHE A 46 2.75 4.59 4.41
C PHE A 46 3.04 3.58 5.52
N VAL A 47 3.90 2.59 5.29
CA VAL A 47 4.25 1.57 6.31
C VAL A 47 4.85 2.22 7.56
N LEU A 48 5.77 3.17 7.40
CA LEU A 48 6.36 3.88 8.53
C LEU A 48 5.33 4.70 9.31
N SER A 49 4.35 5.30 8.63
CA SER A 49 3.30 6.11 9.25
C SER A 49 2.34 5.30 10.14
N LEU A 50 2.28 3.97 9.97
CA LEU A 50 1.50 3.08 10.85
C LEU A 50 2.08 3.01 12.27
N PHE A 51 3.36 3.37 12.44
CA PHE A 51 4.07 3.27 13.71
C PHE A 51 4.56 4.63 14.23
N LEU A 52 4.71 5.61 13.35
CA LEU A 52 5.34 6.90 13.64
C LEU A 52 4.36 8.05 13.38
N THR A 53 4.04 8.82 14.43
CA THR A 53 3.15 9.98 14.35
C THR A 53 3.80 11.23 13.75
N GLY A 54 5.14 11.25 13.64
CA GLY A 54 5.91 12.36 13.07
C GLY A 54 5.96 12.38 11.54
N ILE A 55 5.31 11.43 10.87
CA ILE A 55 5.28 11.41 9.40
C ILE A 55 4.19 12.35 8.89
N PRO A 56 4.52 13.28 7.96
CA PRO A 56 3.55 14.23 7.43
C PRO A 56 2.39 13.52 6.70
N PHE A 57 1.24 14.19 6.64
CA PHE A 57 0.00 13.76 5.96
C PHE A 57 -0.79 12.61 6.63
N GLY A 58 -0.18 11.84 7.53
CA GLY A 58 -0.84 10.74 8.25
C GLY A 58 -1.05 9.48 7.39
N SER A 59 -1.35 8.37 8.05
CA SER A 59 -1.42 7.04 7.42
C SER A 59 -2.52 6.90 6.38
N LEU A 60 -3.68 7.53 6.60
CA LEU A 60 -4.80 7.47 5.65
C LEU A 60 -4.43 8.13 4.31
N VAL A 61 -3.86 9.33 4.34
CA VAL A 61 -3.47 10.05 3.12
C VAL A 61 -2.36 9.30 2.39
N LEU A 62 -1.38 8.77 3.12
CA LEU A 62 -0.31 7.96 2.54
C LEU A 62 -0.84 6.65 1.96
N GLY A 63 -1.80 5.98 2.61
CA GLY A 63 -2.45 4.79 2.07
C GLY A 63 -3.22 5.07 0.78
N ILE A 64 -3.94 6.18 0.71
CA ILE A 64 -4.59 6.65 -0.53
C ILE A 64 -3.55 6.92 -1.62
N ALA A 65 -2.44 7.59 -1.28
CA ALA A 65 -1.35 7.82 -2.22
C ALA A 65 -0.74 6.51 -2.72
N THR A 66 -0.50 5.52 -1.84
CA THR A 66 -0.04 4.18 -2.21
C THR A 66 -1.01 3.51 -3.18
N LEU A 67 -2.31 3.60 -2.90
CA LEU A 67 -3.36 3.05 -3.77
C LEU A 67 -3.31 3.67 -5.17
N VAL A 68 -3.21 4.99 -5.27
CA VAL A 68 -3.10 5.71 -6.55
C VAL A 68 -1.86 5.28 -7.30
N VAL A 69 -0.71 5.17 -6.63
CA VAL A 69 0.53 4.73 -7.26
C VAL A 69 0.40 3.30 -7.78
N LEU A 70 -0.17 2.38 -7.01
CA LEU A 70 -0.43 1.00 -7.45
C LEU A 70 -1.35 0.95 -8.68
N VAL A 71 -2.39 1.79 -8.74
CA VAL A 71 -3.27 1.90 -9.92
C VAL A 71 -2.50 2.38 -11.14
N VAL A 72 -1.70 3.44 -11.00
CA VAL A 72 -0.85 3.94 -12.10
C VAL A 72 0.14 2.87 -12.54
N ALA A 73 0.77 2.20 -11.57
CA ALA A 73 1.73 1.14 -11.80
C ALA A 73 1.10 -0.08 -12.50
N LEU A 74 -0.18 -0.36 -12.25
CA LEU A 74 -0.96 -1.41 -12.90
C LEU A 74 -1.27 -1.04 -14.36
N ILE A 75 -1.71 0.20 -14.61
CA ILE A 75 -2.06 0.69 -15.96
C ILE A 75 -0.83 0.76 -16.86
N MET A 76 0.30 1.24 -16.33
CA MET A 76 1.53 1.39 -17.11
C MET A 76 2.28 0.06 -17.32
N ARG A 77 1.87 -1.03 -16.68
CA ARG A 77 2.50 -2.35 -16.82
C ARG A 77 1.72 -3.19 -17.85
N GLY A 78 2.46 -3.92 -18.70
CA GLY A 78 1.89 -4.99 -19.50
C GLY A 78 1.48 -6.20 -18.66
N ARG A 79 1.08 -7.31 -19.32
CA ARG A 79 0.48 -8.50 -18.68
C ARG A 79 1.35 -9.25 -17.64
N LEU A 80 2.66 -8.99 -17.57
CA LEU A 80 3.59 -9.73 -16.71
C LEU A 80 3.76 -9.07 -15.34
N GLY A 81 3.62 -9.86 -14.26
CA GLY A 81 3.84 -9.40 -12.88
C GLY A 81 2.65 -8.70 -12.22
N MET A 82 1.43 -8.88 -12.73
CA MET A 82 0.24 -8.17 -12.27
C MET A 82 -0.28 -8.63 -10.90
N THR A 83 -0.02 -9.88 -10.53
CA THR A 83 -0.60 -10.52 -9.33
C THR A 83 -0.26 -9.80 -8.04
N LEU A 84 1.01 -9.43 -7.81
CA LEU A 84 1.41 -8.72 -6.60
C LEU A 84 0.77 -7.34 -6.51
N THR A 85 0.79 -6.58 -7.61
CA THR A 85 0.17 -5.26 -7.69
C THR A 85 -1.33 -5.35 -7.34
N ILE A 86 -2.04 -6.35 -7.87
CA ILE A 86 -3.47 -6.56 -7.59
C ILE A 86 -3.71 -6.90 -6.11
N ILE A 87 -2.93 -7.82 -5.53
CA ILE A 87 -3.09 -8.21 -4.12
C ILE A 87 -2.82 -7.00 -3.22
N ALA A 88 -1.73 -6.27 -3.45
CA ALA A 88 -1.40 -5.07 -2.69
C ALA A 88 -2.52 -4.01 -2.79
N LEU A 89 -3.02 -3.78 -4.00
CA LEU A 89 -4.09 -2.82 -4.28
C LEU A 89 -5.38 -3.18 -3.54
N VAL A 90 -5.78 -4.45 -3.57
CA VAL A 90 -6.98 -4.92 -2.86
C VAL A 90 -6.82 -4.80 -1.35
N LEU A 91 -5.68 -5.18 -0.78
CA LEU A 91 -5.44 -5.07 0.66
C LEU A 91 -5.44 -3.62 1.13
N VAL A 92 -4.78 -2.71 0.41
CA VAL A 92 -4.79 -1.28 0.74
C VAL A 92 -6.19 -0.71 0.60
N ALA A 93 -6.94 -1.08 -0.45
CA ALA A 93 -8.33 -0.63 -0.63
C ALA A 93 -9.23 -1.09 0.53
N ILE A 94 -9.17 -2.37 0.90
CA ILE A 94 -9.92 -2.92 2.03
C ILE A 94 -9.55 -2.17 3.31
N TRP A 95 -8.26 -1.99 3.56
CA TRP A 95 -7.81 -1.25 4.74
C TRP A 95 -8.40 0.17 4.80
N ILE A 96 -8.37 0.93 3.70
CA ILE A 96 -8.94 2.29 3.64
C ILE A 96 -10.44 2.29 3.96
N VAL A 97 -11.20 1.35 3.38
CA VAL A 97 -12.64 1.22 3.62
C VAL A 97 -12.93 0.95 5.09
N LEU A 98 -12.15 0.06 5.72
CA LEU A 98 -12.29 -0.31 7.12
C LEU A 98 -11.84 0.82 8.07
N GLU A 99 -10.71 1.47 7.77
CA GLU A 99 -10.18 2.60 8.57
C GLU A 99 -11.18 3.76 8.60
N ASN A 100 -11.81 4.07 7.47
CA ASN A 100 -12.86 5.11 7.38
C ASN A 100 -14.23 4.66 7.93
N ARG A 101 -14.36 3.41 8.41
CA ARG A 101 -15.61 2.84 8.93
C ARG A 101 -16.78 2.86 7.93
N TRP A 102 -16.49 2.85 6.64
CA TRP A 102 -17.54 2.71 5.61
C TRP A 102 -18.18 1.32 5.65
N LEU A 103 -17.42 0.33 6.11
CA LEU A 103 -17.90 -0.98 6.48
C LEU A 103 -17.35 -1.30 7.88
N VAL A 104 -18.21 -1.72 8.80
CA VAL A 104 -17.80 -2.09 10.17
C VAL A 104 -17.95 -3.58 10.34
N ILE A 105 -16.83 -4.25 10.66
CA ILE A 105 -16.76 -5.68 10.94
C ILE A 105 -16.33 -5.82 12.41
N PRO A 106 -17.21 -6.31 13.30
CA PRO A 106 -16.87 -6.53 14.70
C PRO A 106 -15.62 -7.41 14.85
N GLY A 107 -14.67 -6.95 15.66
CA GLY A 107 -13.40 -7.64 15.88
C GLY A 107 -12.29 -7.28 14.89
N ILE A 108 -12.56 -6.45 13.86
CA ILE A 108 -11.53 -5.92 12.95
C ILE A 108 -11.37 -4.41 13.10
N ASN A 109 -12.45 -3.63 12.97
CA ASN A 109 -12.42 -2.16 12.93
C ASN A 109 -13.54 -1.48 13.74
N SER A 110 -13.93 -2.12 14.85
CA SER A 110 -14.95 -1.68 15.80
C SER A 110 -14.40 -0.90 16.98
#